data_AF-A0A7S1EMM2-F1
#
_entry.id   AF-A0A7S1EMM2-F1
#
_cell.length_a   1.000
_cell.length_b   1.000
_cell.length_c   1.000
_cell.angle_alpha   90.00
_cell.angle_beta   90.00
_cell.angle_gamma   90.00
#
_symmetry.space_group_name_H-M   'P 1'
#
loop_
_entity.id
_entity.type
_entity.pdbx_description
1 polymer ?
#
loop_
_entity_poly.entity_id
_entity_poly.type
_entity_poly.pdbx_seq_one_letter_code
_entity_poly.pdbx_strand_id
1 'polypeptide(L)'
;WDCATPPDELLSFNAAAIRERMFTKQEALPEGVTRLPIKTIHVNKSPIVIGNLKTLSPAMAERWALDLDAQLAHARRLAEQGRLLDGLWHEVFQREPFAASDVDEDLY
;
A
#
# COMPACT_ATOMS: atom_id res chain seq x y z
N TRP A 1 -2.76 -0.87 2.12
CA TRP A 1 -1.79 -1.13 3.20
C TRP A 1 -1.81 -2.60 3.50
N ASP A 2 -0.66 -3.25 3.63
CA ASP A 2 -0.58 -4.62 4.15
C ASP A 2 -0.76 -4.60 5.67
N CYS A 3 -1.86 -5.18 6.16
CA CYS A 3 -2.16 -5.19 7.59
C CYS A 3 -1.23 -6.10 8.40
N ALA A 4 -0.34 -6.87 7.78
CA ALA A 4 0.75 -7.54 8.49
C ALA A 4 1.72 -6.55 9.17
N THR A 5 1.76 -5.29 8.70
CA THR A 5 2.61 -4.24 9.26
C THR A 5 1.79 -3.22 10.07
N PRO A 6 2.26 -2.79 11.26
CA PRO A 6 1.60 -1.74 12.04
C PRO A 6 1.48 -0.41 11.25
N PRO A 7 0.31 0.26 11.27
CA PRO A 7 0.06 1.44 10.45
C PRO A 7 0.60 2.74 11.06
N ASP A 8 1.14 2.71 12.28
CA ASP A 8 1.58 3.90 13.04
C ASP A 8 2.51 4.80 12.22
N GLU A 9 3.46 4.21 11.51
CA GLU A 9 4.42 4.95 10.69
C GLU A 9 3.72 5.66 9.52
N LEU A 10 2.81 4.98 8.81
CA LEU A 10 2.04 5.57 7.71
C LEU A 10 1.23 6.79 8.18
N LEU A 11 0.59 6.68 9.34
CA LEU A 11 -0.28 7.74 9.89
C LEU A 11 0.49 9.00 10.28
N SER A 12 1.83 8.93 10.36
CA SER A 12 2.69 10.07 10.69
C SER A 12 3.27 10.80 9.46
N PHE A 13 3.15 10.21 8.26
CA PHE A 13 3.80 10.75 7.06
C PHE A 13 2.97 11.75 6.28
N ASN A 14 3.67 12.67 5.61
CA ASN A 14 3.13 13.51 4.55
C ASN A 14 3.31 12.83 3.17
N ALA A 15 2.72 13.44 2.14
CA ALA A 15 2.77 12.91 0.78
C ALA A 15 4.20 12.74 0.25
N ALA A 16 5.07 13.72 0.48
CA ALA A 16 6.46 13.69 0.02
C ALA A 16 7.25 12.49 0.61
N ALA A 17 7.12 12.25 1.92
CA ALA A 17 7.76 11.12 2.59
C ALA A 17 7.24 9.78 2.08
N ILE A 18 5.92 9.68 1.83
CA ILE A 18 5.33 8.47 1.24
C ILE A 18 5.84 8.26 -0.20
N ARG A 19 5.91 9.32 -1.01
CA ARG A 19 6.45 9.24 -2.39
C ARG A 19 7.89 8.81 -2.42
N GLU A 20 8.75 9.38 -1.58
CA GLU A 20 10.15 9.01 -1.48
C GLU A 20 10.28 7.50 -1.22
N ARG A 21 9.54 6.97 -0.26
CA ARG A 21 9.59 5.54 0.08
C ARG A 21 8.92 4.61 -0.93
N MET A 22 7.94 5.09 -1.71
CA MET A 22 7.26 4.26 -2.72
C MET A 22 7.99 4.23 -4.06
N PHE A 23 8.56 5.35 -4.48
CA PHE A 23 9.10 5.54 -5.84
C PHE A 23 10.62 5.56 -5.92
N THR A 24 11.34 5.55 -4.79
CA THR A 24 12.81 5.39 -4.76
C THR A 24 13.21 3.93 -4.69
N LYS A 25 14.22 3.52 -5.48
CA LYS A 25 14.80 2.16 -5.40
C LYS A 25 15.27 1.87 -3.97
N GLN A 26 15.08 0.65 -3.48
CA GLN A 26 15.40 0.29 -2.10
C GLN A 26 16.87 0.56 -1.73
N GLU A 27 17.79 0.34 -2.67
CA GLU A 27 19.23 0.60 -2.54
C GLU A 27 19.59 2.10 -2.48
N ALA A 28 18.70 2.98 -2.90
CA ALA A 28 18.87 4.43 -2.88
C ALA A 28 18.12 5.11 -1.72
N LEU A 29 17.41 4.33 -0.89
CA LEU A 29 16.80 4.84 0.34
C LEU A 29 17.87 4.98 1.44
N PRO A 30 17.69 5.91 2.41
CA PRO A 30 18.57 6.02 3.56
C PRO A 30 18.70 4.69 4.31
N GLU A 31 19.85 4.47 4.95
CA GLU A 31 20.09 3.28 5.75
C GLU A 31 19.01 3.11 6.83
N GLY A 32 18.47 1.88 6.95
CA GLY A 32 17.38 1.57 7.88
C GLY A 32 15.97 1.95 7.38
N VAL A 33 15.83 2.60 6.22
CA VAL A 33 14.53 2.95 5.63
C VAL A 33 14.09 1.88 4.63
N THR A 34 12.91 1.31 4.84
CA THR A 34 12.30 0.33 3.92
C THR A 34 11.14 0.94 3.14
N ARG A 35 10.87 0.36 1.96
CA ARG A 35 9.65 0.66 1.20
C ARG A 35 8.40 0.42 2.03
N LEU A 36 7.41 1.29 1.86
CA LEU A 36 6.11 1.14 2.50
C LEU A 36 5.34 -0.05 1.89
N PRO A 37 4.63 -0.86 2.69
CA PRO A 37 3.81 -1.97 2.21
C PRO A 37 2.46 -1.46 1.65
N ILE A 38 2.54 -0.62 0.61
CA ILE A 38 1.40 -0.08 -0.13
C ILE A 38 1.42 -0.67 -1.53
N LYS A 39 0.26 -1.18 -1.96
CA LYS A 39 0.07 -1.76 -3.28
C LYS A 39 -1.19 -1.19 -3.93
N THR A 40 -1.06 -0.74 -5.17
CA THR A 40 -2.19 -0.37 -6.02
C THR A 40 -2.92 -1.62 -6.50
N ILE A 41 -4.24 -1.66 -6.34
CA ILE A 41 -5.10 -2.71 -6.89
C ILE A 41 -5.78 -2.16 -8.14
N HIS A 42 -5.44 -2.70 -9.31
CA HIS A 42 -6.10 -2.36 -10.57
C HIS A 42 -7.40 -3.15 -10.70
N VAL A 43 -8.53 -2.52 -10.41
CA VAL A 43 -9.86 -3.16 -10.42
C VAL A 43 -10.25 -3.73 -11.78
N ASN A 44 -9.73 -3.16 -12.87
CA ASN A 44 -9.98 -3.60 -14.24
C ASN A 44 -9.02 -4.70 -14.74
N LYS A 45 -8.11 -5.20 -13.89
CA LYS A 45 -7.19 -6.30 -14.20
C LYS A 45 -7.53 -7.58 -13.44
N SER A 46 -8.82 -7.84 -13.23
CA SER A 46 -9.39 -9.03 -12.58
C SER A 46 -8.71 -9.44 -11.26
N PRO A 47 -8.61 -8.54 -10.26
CA PRO A 47 -7.99 -8.89 -8.98
C PRO A 47 -8.89 -9.86 -8.18
N ILE A 48 -8.28 -10.78 -7.45
CA ILE A 48 -8.98 -11.61 -6.46
C ILE A 48 -9.12 -10.78 -5.18
N VAL A 49 -10.35 -10.41 -4.83
CA VAL A 49 -10.68 -9.68 -3.60
C VAL A 49 -11.78 -10.44 -2.87
N ILE A 50 -11.51 -10.85 -1.65
CA ILE A 50 -12.45 -11.63 -0.85
C ILE A 50 -12.82 -10.82 0.39
N GLY A 51 -14.05 -10.31 0.43
CA GLY A 51 -14.56 -9.55 1.58
C GLY A 51 -15.00 -10.42 2.76
N ASN A 52 -15.29 -11.70 2.52
CA ASN A 52 -15.70 -12.64 3.57
C ASN A 52 -14.49 -13.36 4.15
N LEU A 53 -14.02 -12.92 5.31
CA LEU A 53 -12.85 -13.49 5.98
C LEU A 53 -13.02 -14.97 6.35
N LYS A 54 -14.26 -15.49 6.44
CA LYS A 54 -14.52 -16.92 6.71
C LYS A 54 -13.99 -17.85 5.61
N THR A 55 -13.68 -17.33 4.43
CA THR A 55 -13.01 -18.07 3.35
C THR A 55 -11.57 -18.43 3.69
N LEU A 56 -10.96 -17.70 4.63
CA LEU A 56 -9.66 -18.00 5.21
C LEU A 56 -9.88 -18.82 6.49
N SER A 57 -9.81 -20.15 6.37
CA SER A 57 -9.95 -21.03 7.53
C SER A 57 -8.77 -20.88 8.50
N PRO A 58 -8.93 -21.20 9.80
CA PRO A 58 -7.83 -21.18 10.76
C PRO A 58 -6.62 -22.02 10.31
N ALA A 59 -6.86 -23.19 9.72
CA ALA A 59 -5.80 -24.03 9.18
C ALA A 59 -5.05 -23.39 8.00
N MET A 60 -5.74 -22.60 7.16
CA MET A 60 -5.10 -21.83 6.08
C MET A 60 -4.30 -20.65 6.62
N ALA A 61 -4.83 -19.96 7.64
CA ALA A 61 -4.12 -18.87 8.31
C ALA A 61 -2.82 -19.38 8.95
N GLU A 62 -2.87 -20.50 9.67
CA GLU A 62 -1.69 -21.16 10.24
C GLU A 62 -0.71 -21.61 9.14
N ARG A 63 -1.20 -22.27 8.09
CA ARG A 63 -0.38 -22.70 6.95
C ARG A 63 0.39 -21.55 6.30
N TRP A 64 -0.21 -20.36 6.27
CA TRP A 64 0.39 -19.17 5.67
C TRP A 64 1.01 -18.21 6.70
N ALA A 65 1.14 -18.64 7.96
CA ALA A 65 1.70 -17.84 9.05
C ALA A 65 1.05 -16.46 9.21
N LEU A 66 -0.27 -16.39 9.05
CA LEU A 66 -1.05 -15.16 9.20
C LEU A 66 -1.52 -15.00 10.64
N ASP A 67 -1.03 -13.95 11.32
CA ASP A 67 -1.59 -13.49 12.59
C ASP A 67 -2.82 -12.61 12.32
N LEU A 68 -3.99 -13.25 12.27
CA LEU A 68 -5.24 -12.55 11.93
C LEU A 68 -5.68 -11.55 12.99
N ASP A 69 -5.40 -11.83 14.27
CA ASP A 69 -5.81 -10.93 15.34
C ASP A 69 -4.98 -9.63 15.29
N ALA A 70 -3.67 -9.73 15.08
CA ALA A 70 -2.81 -8.56 14.88
C ALA A 70 -3.20 -7.78 13.62
N GLN A 71 -3.43 -8.46 12.49
CA GLN A 71 -3.81 -7.80 11.24
C GLN A 71 -5.17 -7.09 11.34
N LEU A 72 -6.14 -7.70 12.02
CA LEU A 72 -7.43 -7.07 12.28
C LEU A 72 -7.31 -5.86 13.22
N ALA A 73 -6.41 -5.90 14.21
CA ALA A 73 -6.13 -4.75 15.06
C ALA A 73 -5.54 -3.58 14.27
N HIS A 74 -4.58 -3.84 13.38
CA HIS A 74 -4.02 -2.84 12.46
C HIS A 74 -5.10 -2.26 11.52
N ALA A 75 -5.96 -3.12 10.96
CA ALA A 75 -7.06 -2.69 10.10
C ALA A 75 -8.07 -1.79 10.85
N ARG A 76 -8.42 -2.12 12.09
CA ARG A 76 -9.29 -1.28 12.94
C ARG A 76 -8.67 0.09 13.18
N ARG A 77 -7.38 0.14 13.50
CA ARG A 77 -6.67 1.40 13.70
C ARG A 77 -6.68 2.28 12.44
N LEU A 78 -6.48 1.69 11.27
CA LEU A 78 -6.63 2.39 10.00
C LEU A 78 -8.07 2.85 9.74
N ALA A 79 -9.07 2.08 10.14
CA ALA A 79 -10.47 2.50 10.01
C ALA A 79 -10.80 3.70 10.92
N GLU A 80 -10.22 3.75 12.12
CA GLU A 80 -10.43 4.82 13.11
C GLU A 80 -9.66 6.10 12.76
N GLN A 81 -8.39 5.96 12.36
CA GLN A 81 -7.47 7.08 12.17
C GLN A 81 -7.20 7.42 10.71
N GLY A 82 -7.71 6.62 9.76
CA GLY A 82 -7.41 6.75 8.33
C GLY A 82 -7.78 8.09 7.71
N ARG A 83 -8.68 8.84 8.35
CA ARG A 83 -9.01 10.22 7.95
C ARG A 83 -7.83 11.19 8.01
N LEU A 84 -6.79 10.87 8.78
CA LEU A 84 -5.52 11.61 8.78
C LEU A 84 -4.82 11.57 7.40
N LEU A 85 -5.15 10.58 6.57
CA LEU A 85 -4.61 10.39 5.23
C LEU A 85 -5.55 10.96 4.15
N ASP A 86 -6.67 11.58 4.52
CA ASP A 86 -7.61 12.19 3.58
C ASP A 86 -6.90 13.29 2.78
N GLY A 87 -7.10 13.32 1.46
CA GLY A 87 -6.50 14.29 0.54
C GLY A 87 -5.02 14.05 0.19
N LEU A 88 -4.28 13.31 1.01
CA LEU A 88 -2.85 13.02 0.82
C LEU A 88 -2.58 12.21 -0.45
N TRP A 89 -3.48 11.28 -0.81
CA TRP A 89 -3.25 10.33 -1.90
C TRP A 89 -3.18 10.97 -3.29
N HIS A 90 -3.85 12.10 -3.52
CA HIS A 90 -3.78 12.81 -4.80
C HIS A 90 -2.35 13.27 -5.08
N GLU A 91 -1.70 13.87 -4.08
CA GLU A 91 -0.30 14.31 -4.17
C GLU A 91 0.65 13.10 -4.27
N VAL A 92 0.41 12.03 -3.49
CA VAL A 92 1.22 10.82 -3.55
C VAL A 92 1.24 10.21 -4.96
N PHE A 93 0.10 10.14 -5.64
CA PHE A 93 0.00 9.50 -6.96
C PHE A 93 0.08 10.46 -8.14
N GLN A 94 0.35 11.75 -7.90
CA GLN A 94 0.54 12.71 -8.98
C GLN A 94 1.72 12.28 -9.87
N ARG A 95 1.44 12.08 -11.16
CA ARG A 95 2.45 11.75 -12.17
C ARG A 95 3.08 13.02 -12.69
N GLU A 96 4.40 13.00 -12.86
CA GLU A 96 5.08 14.03 -13.64
C GLU A 96 4.77 13.82 -15.13
N PRO A 97 4.71 14.88 -15.94
CA PRO A 97 4.53 14.75 -17.39
C PRO A 97 5.64 13.89 -17.97
N PHE A 98 5.28 12.88 -18.75
CA PHE A 98 6.26 12.12 -19.52
C PHE A 98 6.77 12.97 -20.68
N ALA A 99 8.02 12.76 -21.07
CA ALA A 99 8.53 13.30 -22.33
C ALA A 99 7.77 12.66 -23.50
N ALA A 100 7.66 13.36 -24.62
CA ALA A 100 7.08 12.80 -25.83
C ALA A 100 7.82 11.50 -26.20
N SER A 101 7.08 10.40 -26.26
CA SER A 101 7.59 9.08 -26.61
C SER A 101 7.34 8.77 -28.09
N ASP A 102 7.95 7.71 -28.57
CA ASP A 102 7.62 7.14 -29.87
C ASP A 102 6.13 6.74 -29.92
N VAL A 103 5.52 6.78 -31.11
CA VAL A 103 4.10 6.46 -31.30
C VAL A 103 3.76 5.02 -30.87
N ASP A 104 4.71 4.09 -30.99
CA ASP A 104 4.54 2.71 -30.54
C ASP A 104 4.50 2.59 -29.00
N GLU A 105 5.03 3.60 -28.28
CA GLU A 105 5.10 3.65 -26.81
C GLU A 105 4.01 4.51 -26.16
N ASP A 106 3.22 5.28 -26.92
CA ASP A 106 2.24 6.28 -26.45
C ASP A 106 0.79 5.74 -26.31
N LEU A 107 0.65 4.47 -25.94
CA LEU A 107 -0.67 3.85 -25.76
C LEU A 107 -1.35 4.19 -24.42
N TYR A 108 -0.60 4.67 -23.41
CA TYR A 108 -1.02 4.80 -22.00
C TYR A 108 -0.59 6.10 -21.34
#